data_AF-A0A1I0WK85-F1
#
_entry.id   AF-A0A1I0WK85-F1
#
_cell.length_a   1.000
_cell.length_b   1.000
_cell.length_c   1.000
_cell.angle_alpha   90.00
_cell.angle_beta   90.00
_cell.angle_gamma   90.00
#
_symmetry.space_group_name_H-M   'P 1'
#
loop_
_entity.id
_entity.type
_entity.pdbx_description
1 polymer ?
#
loop_
_entity_poly.entity_id
_entity_poly.type
_entity_poly.pdbx_seq_one_letter_code
_entity_poly.pdbx_strand_id
1 'polypeptide(L)'
;MPASFFFRSALALLVVSAAWTAPDTPRAGAEANAEEQREGTHPATVSVLATGYTAGVESTGKRPGHPQYGVTYSGVKVRRSKVSTIAADTRVFPLGTLLYIPGYGYGCVADTGSRIKGRRIDLYFPSTRQVFKEWGKKQVEVKVIRRGNGRVTETMLDEMNEIAVAGQDLSDKKFDS
;
A
#
# COMPACT_ATOMS: atom_id res chain seq x y z
N MET A 1 -77.79 -61.89 -24.18
CA MET A 1 -77.55 -63.11 -23.38
C MET A 1 -76.12 -63.05 -22.84
N PRO A 2 -75.84 -63.62 -21.65
CA PRO A 2 -75.29 -62.97 -20.44
C PRO A 2 -73.75 -63.16 -20.33
N ALA A 3 -72.96 -62.90 -19.28
CA ALA A 3 -73.16 -62.63 -17.86
C ALA A 3 -71.88 -61.98 -17.25
N SER A 4 -72.08 -61.27 -16.14
CA SER A 4 -71.25 -61.02 -14.95
C SER A 4 -69.85 -61.68 -14.81
N PHE A 5 -68.85 -60.95 -14.28
CA PHE A 5 -68.38 -61.03 -12.87
C PHE A 5 -67.14 -60.13 -12.58
N PHE A 6 -67.12 -59.60 -11.36
CA PHE A 6 -66.11 -58.73 -10.72
C PHE A 6 -64.76 -59.42 -10.45
N PHE A 7 -63.65 -58.66 -10.42
CA PHE A 7 -62.74 -58.62 -9.25
C PHE A 7 -61.87 -57.35 -9.22
N ARG A 8 -61.41 -57.04 -7.99
CA ARG A 8 -60.86 -55.79 -7.47
C ARG A 8 -59.42 -55.48 -7.92
N SER A 9 -59.03 -54.20 -7.92
CA SER A 9 -58.12 -53.59 -6.90
C SER A 9 -57.20 -52.47 -7.44
N ALA A 10 -57.10 -51.39 -6.65
CA ALA A 10 -56.06 -50.36 -6.48
C ALA A 10 -55.26 -49.85 -7.71
N LEU A 11 -55.43 -48.60 -8.13
CA LEU A 11 -54.86 -47.35 -7.57
C LEU A 11 -53.32 -47.26 -7.67
N ALA A 12 -52.84 -46.41 -8.59
CA ALA A 12 -51.80 -45.41 -8.34
C ALA A 12 -51.71 -44.46 -9.55
N LEU A 13 -52.26 -43.25 -9.43
CA LEU A 13 -51.98 -42.13 -10.33
C LEU A 13 -50.54 -41.67 -10.06
N LEU A 14 -49.67 -41.77 -11.06
CA LEU A 14 -48.35 -41.16 -11.02
C LEU A 14 -48.45 -39.78 -11.69
N VAL A 15 -48.54 -38.72 -10.89
CA VAL A 15 -48.37 -37.33 -11.35
C VAL A 15 -46.87 -37.08 -11.50
N VAL A 16 -46.38 -36.99 -12.73
CA VAL A 16 -45.03 -36.47 -13.00
C VAL A 16 -45.13 -34.95 -13.02
N SER A 17 -44.86 -34.32 -11.88
CA SER A 17 -44.65 -32.88 -11.81
C SER A 17 -43.29 -32.56 -12.42
N ALA A 18 -43.28 -31.85 -13.55
CA ALA A 18 -42.09 -31.21 -14.08
C ALA A 18 -41.61 -30.14 -13.08
N ALA A 19 -40.52 -30.41 -12.37
CA ALA A 19 -39.83 -29.41 -11.59
C ALA A 19 -39.07 -28.51 -12.56
N TRP A 20 -39.58 -27.31 -12.81
CA TRP A 20 -38.79 -26.23 -13.37
C TRP A 20 -37.81 -25.77 -12.28
N THR A 21 -36.56 -26.23 -12.38
CA THR A 21 -35.49 -25.75 -11.50
C THR A 21 -35.10 -24.34 -11.95
N ALA A 22 -35.36 -23.35 -11.10
CA ALA A 22 -34.81 -22.02 -11.26
C ALA A 22 -33.27 -22.08 -11.25
N PRO A 23 -32.55 -21.21 -11.98
CA PRO A 23 -31.11 -21.12 -11.83
C PRO A 23 -30.79 -20.73 -10.38
N ASP A 24 -29.94 -21.54 -9.73
CA ASP A 24 -29.39 -21.26 -8.41
C ASP A 24 -28.81 -19.85 -8.42
N THR A 25 -29.46 -18.97 -7.67
CA THR A 25 -28.91 -17.64 -7.37
C THR A 25 -27.68 -17.86 -6.51
N PRO A 26 -26.47 -17.46 -6.94
CA PRO A 26 -25.31 -17.57 -6.08
C PRO A 26 -25.56 -16.76 -4.81
N ARG A 27 -25.39 -17.43 -3.67
CA ARG A 27 -25.54 -16.87 -2.33
C ARG A 27 -24.56 -15.70 -2.22
N ALA A 28 -25.09 -14.47 -2.11
CA ALA A 28 -24.40 -13.17 -2.13
C ALA A 28 -23.25 -12.96 -1.11
N GLY A 29 -22.82 -13.99 -0.38
CA GLY A 29 -21.74 -13.92 0.61
C GLY A 29 -20.36 -14.39 0.13
N ALA A 30 -20.26 -15.11 -1.00
CA ALA A 30 -18.97 -15.60 -1.51
C ALA A 30 -18.30 -14.63 -2.50
N GLU A 31 -19.09 -13.87 -3.27
CA GLU A 31 -18.57 -12.88 -4.22
C GLU A 31 -18.17 -11.56 -3.57
N ALA A 32 -18.75 -11.23 -2.40
CA ALA A 32 -18.44 -10.01 -1.65
C ALA A 32 -16.97 -9.92 -1.21
N ASN A 33 -16.31 -11.06 -0.96
CA ASN A 33 -14.90 -11.09 -0.55
C ASN A 33 -13.91 -11.07 -1.73
N ALA A 34 -14.38 -11.31 -2.96
CA ALA A 34 -13.53 -11.24 -4.15
C ALA A 34 -13.52 -9.83 -4.77
N GLU A 35 -14.55 -9.01 -4.52
CA GLU A 35 -14.61 -7.63 -4.99
C GLU A 35 -13.95 -6.62 -4.05
N GLU A 36 -13.82 -6.91 -2.75
CA GLU A 36 -13.01 -6.10 -1.81
C GLU A 36 -11.51 -6.16 -2.13
N GLN A 37 -11.07 -7.12 -2.95
CA GLN A 37 -9.70 -7.22 -3.48
C GLN A 37 -9.49 -6.44 -4.79
N ARG A 38 -10.46 -5.63 -5.24
CA ARG A 38 -10.31 -4.66 -6.34
C ARG A 38 -10.03 -3.25 -5.81
N GLU A 39 -9.05 -3.10 -4.92
CA GLU A 39 -8.70 -1.80 -4.34
C GLU A 39 -7.57 -1.11 -5.13
N GLY A 40 -7.92 -0.62 -6.32
CA GLY A 40 -7.38 0.60 -6.92
C GLY A 40 -8.58 1.51 -7.20
N THR A 41 -8.60 2.81 -6.98
CA THR A 41 -7.52 3.79 -7.00
C THR A 41 -8.07 5.06 -6.34
N HIS A 42 -7.91 5.20 -5.02
CA HIS A 42 -7.94 6.52 -4.39
C HIS A 42 -6.74 6.57 -3.44
N PRO A 43 -5.86 7.58 -3.54
CA PRO A 43 -4.74 7.68 -2.62
C PRO A 43 -5.29 7.83 -1.20
N ALA A 44 -5.10 6.80 -0.37
CA ALA A 44 -5.50 6.85 1.02
C ALA A 44 -4.74 7.99 1.71
N THR A 45 -5.48 9.01 2.18
CA THR A 45 -4.89 10.09 2.95
C THR A 45 -4.74 9.64 4.40
N VAL A 46 -3.55 9.82 4.98
CA VAL A 46 -3.24 9.44 6.36
C VAL A 46 -2.67 10.64 7.09
N SER A 47 -3.25 10.98 8.24
CA SER A 47 -2.67 11.99 9.14
C SER A 47 -1.47 11.39 9.89
N VAL A 48 -0.31 12.05 9.78
CA VAL A 48 0.94 11.62 10.39
C VAL A 48 1.64 12.77 11.09
N LEU A 49 2.45 12.44 12.10
CA LEU A 49 3.40 13.39 12.68
C LEU A 49 4.71 13.34 11.88
N ALA A 50 5.09 14.43 11.23
CA ALA A 50 6.30 14.54 10.43
C ALA A 50 7.38 15.36 11.13
N THR A 51 8.61 14.83 11.15
CA THR A 51 9.84 15.55 11.53
C THR A 51 10.84 15.55 10.39
N GLY A 52 11.95 16.28 10.54
CA GLY A 52 13.08 16.22 9.64
C GLY A 52 14.34 15.70 10.34
N TYR A 53 15.14 14.93 9.62
CA TYR A 53 16.42 14.39 10.07
C TYR A 53 17.50 14.53 8.99
N THR A 54 18.73 14.24 9.35
CA THR A 54 19.92 14.33 8.49
C THR A 54 20.73 13.04 8.54
N ALA A 55 21.76 12.91 7.69
CA ALA A 55 22.71 11.80 7.79
C ALA A 55 23.70 11.96 8.96
N GLY A 56 23.79 13.17 9.54
CA GLY A 56 24.81 13.57 10.49
C GLY A 56 24.71 12.90 11.85
N VAL A 57 25.71 13.18 12.70
CA VAL A 57 25.85 12.63 14.06
C VAL A 57 24.61 12.93 14.92
N GLU A 58 24.01 14.09 14.74
CA GLU A 58 22.82 14.56 15.45
C GLU A 58 21.59 13.65 15.26
N SER A 59 21.53 12.92 14.14
CA SER A 59 20.41 12.05 13.80
C SER A 59 20.78 10.57 13.86
N THR A 60 21.99 10.22 13.40
CA THR A 60 22.41 8.82 13.20
C THR A 60 23.59 8.38 14.08
N GLY A 61 24.25 9.32 14.77
CA GLY A 61 25.49 9.07 15.51
C GLY A 61 26.72 8.88 14.62
N LYS A 62 26.61 9.00 13.29
CA LYS A 62 27.69 8.69 12.34
C LYS A 62 28.29 9.95 11.72
N ARG A 63 29.60 9.92 11.45
CA ARG A 63 30.35 10.99 10.78
C ARG A 63 30.62 10.66 9.31
N PRO A 64 30.82 11.68 8.44
CA PRO A 64 31.38 11.45 7.10
C PRO A 64 32.66 10.60 7.19
N GLY A 65 32.74 9.56 6.37
CA GLY A 65 33.82 8.56 6.39
C GLY A 65 33.47 7.24 7.10
N HIS A 66 32.39 7.19 7.89
CA HIS A 66 31.90 5.91 8.43
C HIS A 66 31.26 5.07 7.31
N PRO A 67 31.48 3.74 7.24
CA PRO A 67 30.95 2.90 6.14
C PRO A 67 29.42 2.99 5.98
N GLN A 68 28.71 3.08 7.11
CA GLN A 68 27.25 3.20 7.14
C GLN A 68 26.74 4.66 7.17
N TYR A 69 27.60 5.65 6.90
CA TYR A 69 27.17 7.04 6.80
C TYR A 69 26.23 7.22 5.61
N GLY A 70 25.06 7.80 5.88
CA GLY A 70 24.02 8.01 4.87
C GLY A 70 23.43 6.72 4.27
N VAL A 71 23.55 5.57 4.94
CA VAL A 71 22.90 4.32 4.53
C VAL A 71 21.62 4.13 5.35
N THR A 72 20.49 3.94 4.67
CA THR A 72 19.19 3.67 5.31
C THR A 72 19.07 2.22 5.78
N TYR A 73 18.03 1.90 6.53
CA TYR A 73 17.68 0.53 6.92
C TYR A 73 17.52 -0.41 5.71
N SER A 74 16.97 0.05 4.58
CA SER A 74 16.84 -0.79 3.39
C SER A 74 18.16 -1.05 2.66
N GLY A 75 19.25 -0.37 3.04
CA GLY A 75 20.57 -0.49 2.42
C GLY A 75 20.87 0.53 1.31
N VAL A 76 19.89 1.32 0.89
CA VAL A 76 20.09 2.40 -0.09
C VAL A 76 20.66 3.66 0.57
N LYS A 77 21.24 4.56 -0.24
CA LYS A 77 21.74 5.84 0.25
C LYS A 77 20.59 6.84 0.46
N VAL A 78 20.71 7.62 1.53
CA VAL A 78 19.82 8.76 1.76
C VAL A 78 19.94 9.77 0.61
N ARG A 79 18.80 10.29 0.16
CA ARG A 79 18.73 11.22 -0.97
C ARG A 79 17.60 12.23 -0.79
N ARG A 80 17.89 13.48 -1.19
CA ARG A 80 16.91 14.57 -1.32
C ARG A 80 16.81 14.91 -2.79
N SER A 81 15.75 14.45 -3.44
CA SER A 81 15.52 14.60 -4.88
C SER A 81 14.02 14.82 -5.15
N LYS A 82 13.56 14.62 -6.39
CA LYS A 82 12.13 14.60 -6.73
C LYS A 82 11.38 13.52 -5.94
N VAL A 83 12.01 12.37 -5.79
CA VAL A 83 11.65 11.32 -4.84
C VAL A 83 12.78 11.19 -3.82
N SER A 84 12.51 11.62 -2.60
CA SER A 84 13.45 11.52 -1.48
C SER A 84 13.28 10.21 -0.71
N THR A 85 14.31 9.79 0.00
CA THR A 85 14.19 8.73 1.02
C THR A 85 13.63 9.28 2.32
N ILE A 86 12.69 8.57 2.95
CA ILE A 86 12.12 8.92 4.25
C ILE A 86 12.15 7.72 5.20
N ALA A 87 12.07 8.01 6.50
CA ALA A 87 11.94 6.99 7.54
C ALA A 87 10.47 6.87 7.99
N ALA A 88 10.01 5.64 8.23
CA ALA A 88 8.67 5.38 8.78
C ALA A 88 8.62 4.08 9.61
N ASP A 89 7.48 3.82 10.25
CA ASP A 89 7.17 2.50 10.82
C ASP A 89 6.71 1.55 9.72
N THR A 90 7.49 0.48 9.45
CA THR A 90 7.22 -0.48 8.37
C THR A 90 5.94 -1.28 8.56
N ARG A 91 5.37 -1.32 9.77
CA ARG A 91 4.06 -1.95 10.03
C ARG A 91 2.91 -1.10 9.50
N VAL A 92 3.11 0.22 9.41
CA VAL A 92 2.12 1.17 8.88
C VAL A 92 2.39 1.42 7.40
N PHE A 93 3.64 1.75 7.07
CA PHE A 93 4.10 2.01 5.71
C PHE A 93 5.28 1.08 5.38
N PRO A 94 5.04 -0.05 4.72
CA PRO A 94 6.11 -0.98 4.33
C PRO A 94 7.20 -0.28 3.51
N LEU A 95 8.43 -0.81 3.54
CA LEU A 95 9.51 -0.31 2.67
C LEU A 95 9.06 -0.30 1.20
N GLY A 96 9.41 0.76 0.49
CA GLY A 96 9.00 1.02 -0.89
C GLY A 96 7.66 1.73 -1.04
N THR A 97 6.97 2.01 0.08
CA THR A 97 5.76 2.84 0.06
C THR A 97 6.11 4.24 -0.43
N LEU A 98 5.39 4.70 -1.43
CA LEU A 98 5.53 6.03 -2.00
C LEU A 98 4.44 6.94 -1.45
N LEU A 99 4.85 8.02 -0.80
CA LEU A 99 3.98 9.03 -0.22
C LEU A 99 4.15 10.35 -0.98
N TYR A 100 3.07 11.09 -1.15
CA TYR A 100 3.12 12.51 -1.43
C TYR A 100 2.91 13.30 -0.14
N ILE A 101 3.87 14.18 0.17
CA ILE A 101 3.95 14.90 1.44
C ILE A 101 3.89 16.40 1.13
N PRO A 102 2.77 17.08 1.44
CA PRO A 102 2.58 18.50 1.12
C PRO A 102 3.71 19.37 1.68
N GLY A 103 4.32 20.18 0.82
CA GLY A 103 5.45 21.05 1.16
C GLY A 103 6.82 20.37 1.21
N TYR A 104 6.90 19.04 1.05
CA TYR A 104 8.17 18.30 0.97
C TYR A 104 8.39 17.66 -0.40
N GLY A 105 7.34 17.09 -1.01
CA GLY A 105 7.39 16.35 -2.27
C GLY A 105 7.14 14.86 -2.09
N TYR A 106 7.61 14.04 -3.03
CA TYR A 106 7.49 12.60 -2.95
C TYR A 106 8.54 12.00 -2.01
N GLY A 107 8.10 11.08 -1.16
CA GLY A 107 8.93 10.34 -0.22
C GLY A 107 8.75 8.84 -0.37
N CYS A 108 9.83 8.12 -0.67
CA CYS A 108 9.87 6.67 -0.64
C CYS A 108 10.36 6.19 0.74
N VAL A 109 9.57 5.33 1.39
CA VAL A 109 9.93 4.73 2.68
C VAL A 109 11.08 3.76 2.47
N ALA A 110 12.28 4.18 2.85
CA ALA A 110 13.52 3.42 2.70
C ALA A 110 14.26 3.22 4.03
N ASP A 111 13.85 3.93 5.08
CA ASP A 111 14.52 3.92 6.36
C ASP A 111 13.56 3.64 7.53
N THR A 112 14.14 3.31 8.68
CA THR A 112 13.41 3.15 9.94
C THR A 112 14.15 3.85 11.08
N GLY A 113 13.44 4.17 12.15
CA GLY A 113 14.05 4.75 13.35
C GLY A 113 13.44 4.17 14.61
N SER A 114 14.24 4.07 15.67
CA SER A 114 13.76 3.59 16.99
C SER A 114 12.61 4.46 17.53
N ARG A 115 12.64 5.77 17.25
CA ARG A 115 11.64 6.76 17.66
C ARG A 115 10.52 6.98 16.62
N ILE A 116 10.61 6.35 15.45
CA ILE A 116 9.66 6.49 14.35
C ILE A 116 8.72 5.28 14.37
N LYS A 117 7.66 5.40 15.17
CA LYS A 117 6.67 4.34 15.43
C LYS A 117 5.24 4.85 15.19
N GLY A 118 4.37 3.96 14.71
CA GLY A 118 2.99 4.28 14.37
C GLY A 118 2.89 5.24 13.17
N ARG A 119 1.92 6.16 13.21
CA ARG A 119 1.70 7.19 12.18
C ARG A 119 2.69 8.35 12.31
N ARG A 120 3.98 8.02 12.23
CA ARG A 120 5.08 8.98 12.29
C ARG A 120 6.03 8.76 11.13
N ILE A 121 6.50 9.86 10.53
CA ILE A 121 7.48 9.87 9.46
C ILE A 121 8.63 10.83 9.79
N ASP A 122 9.81 10.54 9.27
CA ASP A 122 10.98 11.42 9.34
C ASP A 122 11.52 11.70 7.95
N LEU A 123 11.62 12.98 7.61
CA LEU A 123 11.95 13.44 6.27
C LEU A 123 13.44 13.75 6.19
N TYR A 124 14.13 13.18 5.20
CA TYR A 124 15.55 13.43 5.04
C TYR A 124 15.81 14.85 4.51
N PHE A 125 16.79 15.52 5.12
CA PHE A 125 17.37 16.78 4.65
C PHE A 125 18.91 16.70 4.65
N PRO A 126 19.58 17.32 3.65
CA PRO A 126 21.03 17.44 3.61
C PRO A 126 21.67 18.15 4.82
N SER A 127 20.94 19.04 5.50
CA SER A 127 21.48 19.78 6.66
C SER A 127 20.41 20.13 7.68
N THR A 128 20.82 20.29 8.94
CA THR A 128 19.95 20.74 10.04
C THR A 128 19.35 22.11 9.77
N ARG A 129 20.12 23.01 9.15
CA ARG A 129 19.64 24.34 8.75
C ARG A 129 18.41 24.27 7.84
N GLN A 130 18.39 23.33 6.89
CA GLN A 130 17.23 23.12 6.01
C GLN A 130 16.05 22.53 6.78
N VAL A 131 16.26 21.62 7.73
CA VAL A 131 15.19 21.11 8.60
C VAL A 131 14.45 22.26 9.30
N PHE A 132 15.19 23.19 9.90
CA PHE A 132 14.61 24.34 10.61
C PHE A 132 13.93 25.33 9.66
N LYS A 133 14.53 25.60 8.50
CA LYS A 133 14.02 26.59 7.55
C LYS A 133 12.79 26.10 6.78
N GLU A 134 12.76 24.83 6.40
CA GLU A 134 11.79 24.30 5.44
C GLU A 134 10.70 23.45 6.09
N TRP A 135 10.90 22.91 7.30
CA TRP A 135 10.00 21.90 7.84
C TRP A 135 9.57 22.09 9.29
N GLY A 136 10.48 21.92 10.27
CA GLY A 136 10.12 21.79 11.68
C GLY A 136 9.40 20.47 12.02
N LYS A 137 8.61 20.45 13.11
CA LYS A 137 7.78 19.31 13.52
C LYS A 137 6.31 19.70 13.39
N LYS A 138 5.53 18.95 12.63
CA LYS A 138 4.11 19.26 12.40
C LYS A 138 3.29 18.04 12.03
N GLN A 139 1.98 18.14 12.25
CA GLN A 139 1.02 17.15 11.78
C GLN A 139 0.66 17.47 10.33
N VAL A 140 0.70 16.46 9.46
CA VAL A 140 0.44 16.61 8.03
C VAL A 140 -0.40 15.45 7.52
N GLU A 141 -1.27 15.75 6.58
CA GLU A 141 -2.01 14.74 5.82
C GLU A 141 -1.19 14.33 4.61
N VAL A 142 -0.73 13.08 4.60
CA VAL A 142 0.03 12.51 3.48
C VAL A 142 -0.86 11.66 2.62
N LYS A 143 -0.60 11.66 1.31
CA LYS A 143 -1.29 10.78 0.36
C LYS A 143 -0.44 9.56 0.11
N VAL A 144 -1.00 8.37 0.32
CA VAL A 144 -0.37 7.11 -0.07
C VAL A 144 -0.58 6.93 -1.57
N ILE A 145 0.48 7.11 -2.36
CA ILE A 145 0.43 6.97 -3.82
C ILE A 145 0.52 5.49 -4.21
N ARG A 146 1.41 4.76 -3.53
CA ARG A 146 1.62 3.33 -3.76
C ARG A 146 2.09 2.66 -2.48
N ARG A 147 1.51 1.52 -2.13
CA ARG A 147 1.97 0.71 -0.99
C ARG A 147 3.22 -0.09 -1.40
N GLY A 148 4.22 -0.10 -0.52
CA GLY A 148 5.46 -0.84 -0.73
C GLY A 148 5.29 -2.36 -0.53
N ASN A 149 6.19 -3.13 -1.11
CA ASN A 149 6.25 -4.60 -0.97
C ASN A 149 7.29 -5.07 0.07
N GLY A 150 7.90 -4.13 0.81
CA GLY A 150 8.92 -4.45 1.81
C GLY A 150 10.36 -4.40 1.28
N ARG A 151 10.60 -3.96 0.04
CA ARG A 151 11.94 -3.80 -0.54
C ARG A 151 12.11 -2.43 -1.20
N VAL A 152 13.35 -1.94 -1.22
CA VAL A 152 13.78 -0.74 -1.94
C VAL A 152 15.19 -0.99 -2.45
N THR A 153 15.43 -0.78 -3.73
CA THR A 153 16.75 -0.82 -4.36
C THR A 153 17.14 0.57 -4.88
N GLU A 154 18.42 0.78 -5.18
CA GLU A 154 18.88 2.05 -5.78
C GLU A 154 18.21 2.27 -7.14
N THR A 155 18.12 1.23 -7.98
CA THR A 155 17.47 1.27 -9.29
C THR A 155 16.01 1.70 -9.19
N MET A 156 15.24 1.13 -8.27
CA MET A 156 13.85 1.54 -8.05
C MET A 156 13.73 3.04 -7.72
N LEU A 157 14.64 3.58 -6.92
CA LEU A 157 14.64 5.00 -6.58
C LEU A 157 15.07 5.87 -7.75
N ASP A 158 15.99 5.41 -8.58
CA ASP A 158 16.44 6.12 -9.78
C ASP A 158 15.31 6.20 -10.82
N GLU A 159 14.63 5.09 -11.11
CA GLU A 159 13.45 5.04 -11.99
C GLU A 159 12.33 5.94 -11.48
N MET A 160 12.01 5.91 -10.18
CA MET A 160 11.02 6.81 -9.58
C MET A 160 11.40 8.28 -9.78
N ASN A 161 12.69 8.61 -9.68
CA ASN A 161 13.16 9.97 -9.89
C ASN A 161 13.06 10.38 -11.36
N GLU A 162 13.42 9.52 -12.30
CA GLU A 162 13.30 9.78 -13.74
C GLU A 162 11.85 10.04 -14.14
N ILE A 163 10.91 9.19 -13.68
CA ILE A 163 9.48 9.35 -13.94
C ILE A 163 8.95 10.65 -13.31
N ALA A 164 9.36 10.95 -12.08
CA ALA A 164 8.98 12.18 -11.39
C ALA A 164 9.54 13.44 -12.10
N VAL A 165 10.75 13.38 -12.67
CA VAL A 165 11.34 14.46 -13.47
C VAL A 165 10.58 14.64 -14.79
N ALA A 166 10.19 13.54 -15.43
CA ALA A 166 9.39 13.54 -16.65
C ALA A 166 7.94 14.03 -16.43
N GLY A 167 7.53 14.27 -15.18
CA GLY A 167 6.17 14.69 -14.83
C GLY A 167 5.11 13.62 -15.06
N GLN A 168 5.53 12.36 -15.17
CA GLN A 168 4.65 11.22 -15.36
C GLN A 168 4.04 10.78 -14.02
N ASP A 169 2.88 10.14 -14.08
CA ASP A 169 2.23 9.61 -12.88
C ASP A 169 3.01 8.40 -12.33
N LEU A 170 3.30 8.43 -11.04
CA LEU A 170 3.99 7.38 -10.29
C LEU A 170 3.02 6.32 -9.75
N SER A 171 1.70 6.58 -9.77
CA SER A 171 0.69 5.70 -9.18
C SER A 171 0.51 4.39 -9.96
N ASP A 172 0.53 4.46 -11.29
CA ASP A 172 0.23 3.33 -12.19
C ASP A 172 1.44 2.45 -12.55
N LYS A 173 2.64 2.83 -12.12
CA LYS A 173 3.88 2.16 -12.53
C LYS A 173 4.25 1.03 -11.57
N LYS A 174 4.49 -0.16 -12.15
CA LYS A 174 5.14 -1.27 -11.44
C LYS A 174 6.64 -1.03 -11.51
N PHE A 175 7.26 -0.92 -10.33
CA PHE A 175 8.70 -0.90 -10.16
C PHE A 175 9.09 -2.31 -9.72
N ASP A 176 9.83 -2.99 -10.58
CA ASP A 176 10.39 -4.31 -10.36
C ASP A 176 11.49 -4.26 -9.30
N SER A 177 11.50 -5.30 -8.46
CA SER A 177 12.32 -5.42 -7.25
C SER A 177 13.59 -6.23 -7.48
#